data_AF-N4XR68-F1
#
_entry.id   AF-N4XR68-F1
#
_cell.length_a   1.000
_cell.length_b   1.000
_cell.length_c   1.000
_cell.angle_alpha   90.00
_cell.angle_beta   90.00
_cell.angle_gamma   90.00
#
_symmetry.space_group_name_H-M   'P 1'
#
loop_
_entity.id
_entity.type
_entity.pdbx_description
1 polymer ?
#
loop_
_entity_poly.entity_id
_entity_poly.type
_entity_poly.pdbx_seq_one_letter_code
_entity_poly.pdbx_strand_id
1 'polypeptide(L)'
;MDTVLRSYRNRLCQDPRDRIYGLLGLVDRKDRAGVEPDYSLSIQEVYIQAMETILAHADCDLKCFTGSGFNSKRHQLPSWVRDFSTPLDSITTNFEMSRHYLYRLYDAALGTDSDLKVLSQSMLVGTGILVDEIIQVSMTLQTRDWQPVWKVFDQWQNVMTSSWSDYRYMSRSDERRFWRAMMGDAVVTADGAWNRLSERTNDGFEDWWTCIDKSFKAKVEPPITAQMHLLQSNIYGRAFFLTKKGYIGLGLPSTLPGDLVWVLRGGKTPFVLRRAMQRVGGQDIRDITQLSFYLIGDCYLQDFMDGEAFMGEDTRLDAVHLV
;
A
#
# COMPACT_ATOMS: atom_id res chain seq x y z
N MET A 1 -2.49 18.93 5.46
CA MET A 1 -1.36 18.47 6.31
C MET A 1 -0.58 17.28 5.74
N ASP A 2 -1.21 16.13 5.44
CA ASP A 2 -0.54 14.87 5.00
C ASP A 2 0.53 15.05 3.91
N THR A 3 0.20 15.78 2.83
CA THR A 3 1.12 16.01 1.69
C THR A 3 2.42 16.71 2.12
N VAL A 4 2.34 17.66 3.05
CA VAL A 4 3.53 18.37 3.57
C VAL A 4 4.38 17.41 4.39
N LEU A 5 3.79 16.67 5.34
CA LEU A 5 4.54 15.73 6.18
C LEU A 5 5.31 14.69 5.37
N ARG A 6 4.71 14.21 4.28
CA ARG A 6 5.35 13.24 3.36
C ARG A 6 6.47 13.86 2.53
N SER A 7 6.27 15.09 2.04
CA SER A 7 7.28 15.79 1.23
C SER A 7 8.59 16.04 1.98
N TYR A 8 8.53 16.13 3.31
CA TYR A 8 9.70 16.36 4.18
C TYR A 8 10.08 15.14 5.03
N ARG A 9 9.60 13.94 4.66
CA ARG A 9 9.83 12.70 5.42
C ARG A 9 11.31 12.30 5.50
N ASN A 10 12.12 12.70 4.52
CA ASN A 10 13.56 12.46 4.48
C ASN A 10 14.41 13.45 5.28
N ARG A 11 13.80 14.50 5.86
CA ARG A 11 14.53 15.42 6.75
C ARG A 11 14.82 14.73 8.07
N LEU A 12 15.71 15.29 8.89
CA LEU A 12 15.98 14.82 10.25
C LEU A 12 15.46 15.85 11.25
N CYS A 13 15.07 15.39 12.44
CA CYS A 13 14.65 16.23 13.55
C CYS A 13 15.26 15.68 14.84
N GLN A 14 15.55 16.55 15.81
CA GLN A 14 16.06 16.13 17.12
C GLN A 14 14.94 15.65 18.02
N ASP A 15 13.85 16.43 18.13
CA ASP A 15 12.62 15.99 18.78
C ASP A 15 11.69 15.36 17.73
N PRO A 16 11.18 14.13 17.93
CA PRO A 16 10.21 13.52 17.03
C PRO A 16 8.96 14.37 16.76
N ARG A 17 8.49 15.15 17.76
CA ARG A 17 7.29 16.01 17.62
C ARG A 17 7.47 17.12 16.60
N ASP A 18 8.71 17.55 16.33
CA ASP A 18 9.02 18.56 15.32
C ASP A 18 8.73 18.09 13.90
N ARG A 19 8.52 16.79 13.69
CA ARG A 19 7.97 16.26 12.43
C ARG A 19 6.59 16.82 12.11
N ILE A 20 5.83 17.16 13.14
CA ILE A 20 4.53 17.82 13.00
C ILE A 20 4.73 19.31 13.20
N TYR A 21 5.21 19.72 14.36
CA TYR A 21 5.26 21.13 14.78
C TYR A 21 6.14 22.00 13.88
N GLY A 22 7.32 21.51 13.49
CA GLY A 22 8.23 22.25 12.61
C GLY A 22 7.69 22.47 11.20
N LEU A 23 6.67 21.70 10.78
CA LEU A 23 6.07 21.80 9.45
C LEU A 23 4.72 22.51 9.44
N LEU A 24 4.13 22.84 10.60
CA LEU A 24 2.83 23.53 10.67
C LEU A 24 2.83 24.88 9.92
N GLY A 25 3.97 25.56 9.86
CA GLY A 25 4.12 26.81 9.10
C GLY A 25 3.93 26.65 7.58
N LEU A 26 4.06 25.43 7.06
CA LEU A 26 3.87 25.09 5.64
C LEU A 26 2.48 24.50 5.35
N VAL A 27 1.65 24.31 6.37
CA VAL A 27 0.30 23.76 6.24
C VAL A 27 -0.72 24.88 6.34
N ASP A 28 -1.67 24.90 5.39
CA ASP A 28 -2.80 25.83 5.40
C ASP A 28 -3.54 25.77 6.73
N ARG A 29 -3.93 26.95 7.26
CA ARG A 29 -4.55 27.06 8.59
C ARG A 29 -5.77 26.17 8.77
N LYS A 30 -6.58 26.00 7.72
CA LYS A 30 -7.75 25.11 7.72
C LYS A 30 -7.35 23.64 7.98
N ASP A 31 -6.28 23.16 7.36
CA ASP A 31 -5.87 21.76 7.39
C ASP A 31 -5.00 21.40 8.62
N ARG A 32 -4.80 22.37 9.53
CA ARG A 32 -4.09 22.17 10.81
C ARG A 32 -4.88 22.68 12.01
N ALA A 33 -6.16 22.98 11.83
CA ALA A 33 -7.02 23.41 12.91
C ALA A 33 -7.03 22.33 14.02
N GLY A 34 -6.59 22.71 15.23
CA GLY A 34 -6.52 21.80 16.38
C GLY A 34 -5.13 21.23 16.68
N VAL A 35 -4.10 21.51 15.87
CA VAL A 35 -2.72 21.10 16.16
C VAL A 35 -1.85 22.32 16.35
N GLU A 36 -1.44 22.57 17.60
CA GLU A 36 -0.49 23.61 17.99
C GLU A 36 0.71 22.99 18.71
N PRO A 37 1.90 23.63 18.67
CA PRO A 37 3.07 23.14 19.38
C PRO A 37 2.85 23.07 20.90
N ASP A 38 2.73 21.86 21.44
CA ASP A 38 2.65 21.57 22.87
C ASP A 38 3.62 20.43 23.23
N TYR A 39 4.79 20.80 23.75
CA TYR A 39 5.83 19.84 24.13
C TYR A 39 5.59 19.20 25.51
N SER A 40 4.45 19.45 26.15
CA SER A 40 4.01 18.69 27.33
C SER A 40 3.38 17.35 26.94
N LEU A 41 2.83 17.25 25.73
CA LEU A 41 2.24 16.02 25.19
C LEU A 41 3.31 14.98 24.84
N SER A 42 2.95 13.72 25.02
CA SER A 42 3.73 12.58 24.55
C SER A 42 3.77 12.52 23.02
N ILE A 43 4.79 11.86 22.46
CA ILE A 43 4.91 11.65 21.00
C ILE A 43 3.66 10.94 20.45
N GLN A 44 3.11 9.99 21.23
CA GLN A 44 1.90 9.26 20.88
C GLN A 44 0.72 10.19 20.68
N GLU A 45 0.45 11.07 21.65
CA GLU A 45 -0.67 12.01 21.62
C GLU A 45 -0.53 12.99 20.45
N VAL A 46 0.66 13.52 20.20
CA VAL A 46 0.91 14.46 19.08
C VAL A 46 0.65 13.77 17.73
N TYR A 47 1.09 12.53 17.56
CA TYR A 47 0.89 11.81 16.29
C TYR A 47 -0.56 11.37 16.08
N ILE A 48 -1.27 11.01 17.16
CA ILE A 48 -2.72 10.78 17.13
C ILE A 48 -3.43 12.06 16.67
N GLN A 49 -3.21 13.19 17.35
CA GLN A 49 -3.84 14.47 17.00
C GLN A 49 -3.58 14.88 15.54
N ALA A 50 -2.34 14.67 15.06
CA ALA A 50 -1.99 14.93 13.67
C ALA A 50 -2.77 14.02 12.69
N MET A 51 -2.87 12.72 12.96
CA MET A 51 -3.62 11.79 12.12
C MET A 51 -5.13 12.03 12.17
N GLU A 52 -5.69 12.35 13.33
CA GLU A 52 -7.10 12.74 13.48
C GLU A 52 -7.41 14.00 12.66
N THR A 53 -6.54 15.00 12.71
CA THR A 53 -6.66 16.22 11.91
C THR A 53 -6.55 15.94 10.42
N ILE A 54 -5.65 15.05 10.02
CA ILE A 54 -5.52 14.62 8.61
C ILE A 54 -6.81 13.94 8.14
N LEU A 55 -7.36 13.01 8.94
CA LEU A 55 -8.59 12.28 8.60
C LEU A 55 -9.80 13.21 8.50
N ALA A 56 -9.92 14.18 9.42
CA ALA A 56 -11.00 15.17 9.41
C ALA A 56 -11.01 16.04 8.14
N HIS A 57 -9.88 16.16 7.45
CA HIS A 57 -9.72 16.97 6.23
C HIS A 57 -9.35 16.11 5.01
N ALA A 58 -9.61 14.80 5.04
CA ALA A 58 -9.25 13.88 3.98
C ALA A 58 -10.29 13.79 2.85
N ASP A 59 -11.38 14.57 2.90
CA ASP A 59 -12.48 14.56 1.91
C ASP A 59 -13.00 13.14 1.62
N CYS A 60 -13.19 12.34 2.68
CA CYS A 60 -13.65 10.93 2.63
C CYS A 60 -12.70 9.96 1.87
N ASP A 61 -11.45 10.35 1.59
CA ASP A 61 -10.42 9.54 0.90
C ASP A 61 -9.42 8.92 1.92
N LEU A 62 -8.93 7.71 1.65
CA LEU A 62 -7.99 6.99 2.53
C LEU A 62 -6.51 7.12 2.15
N LYS A 63 -6.15 8.08 1.30
CA LYS A 63 -4.77 8.33 0.85
C LYS A 63 -3.80 8.48 2.01
N CYS A 64 -4.23 9.06 3.14
CA CYS A 64 -3.39 9.21 4.32
C CYS A 64 -2.88 7.89 4.90
N PHE A 65 -3.50 6.74 4.58
CA PHE A 65 -3.08 5.40 5.02
C PHE A 65 -2.13 4.67 4.05
N THR A 66 -1.70 5.31 2.97
CA THR A 66 -0.76 4.72 2.00
C THR A 66 0.70 4.87 2.41
N GLY A 67 1.57 3.94 2.00
CA GLY A 67 3.01 4.00 2.28
C GLY A 67 3.39 3.57 3.69
N SER A 68 4.70 3.58 3.98
CA SER A 68 5.28 2.96 5.18
C SER A 68 5.03 3.71 6.49
N GLY A 69 5.31 3.10 7.65
CA GLY A 69 5.29 3.76 8.96
C GLY A 69 4.05 3.49 9.81
N PHE A 70 3.14 2.62 9.36
CA PHE A 70 2.04 2.11 10.17
C PHE A 70 2.47 0.90 11.00
N ASN A 71 1.69 0.60 12.06
CA ASN A 71 1.97 -0.50 13.00
C ASN A 71 3.42 -0.48 13.55
N SER A 72 3.94 0.72 13.82
CA SER A 72 5.25 0.89 14.44
C SER A 72 5.24 0.33 15.86
N LYS A 73 6.35 -0.30 16.26
CA LYS A 73 6.54 -0.75 17.66
C LYS A 73 7.09 0.36 18.56
N ARG A 74 7.33 1.56 18.01
CA ARG A 74 7.80 2.73 18.75
C ARG A 74 6.64 3.57 19.22
N HIS A 75 6.85 4.32 20.30
CA HIS A 75 5.92 5.31 20.83
C HIS A 75 4.51 4.79 21.15
N GLN A 76 4.32 3.47 21.25
CA GLN A 76 3.04 2.82 21.57
C GLN A 76 1.88 3.27 20.66
N LEU A 77 2.17 3.55 19.39
CA LEU A 77 1.19 4.06 18.44
C LEU A 77 0.14 2.98 18.10
N PRO A 78 -1.15 3.33 18.03
CA PRO A 78 -2.16 2.51 17.36
C PRO A 78 -1.74 2.23 15.92
N SER A 79 -2.11 1.09 15.33
CA SER A 79 -1.60 0.73 14.01
C SER A 79 -2.00 1.69 12.89
N TRP A 80 -3.14 2.37 13.04
CA TRP A 80 -3.63 3.40 12.12
C TRP A 80 -2.90 4.74 12.26
N VAL A 81 -2.09 4.93 13.31
CA VAL A 81 -1.29 6.13 13.48
C VAL A 81 0.08 5.94 12.84
N ARG A 82 0.45 6.84 11.93
CA ARG A 82 1.76 6.81 11.29
C ARG A 82 2.84 7.23 12.28
N ASP A 83 3.92 6.48 12.32
CA ASP A 83 5.16 6.90 12.95
C ASP A 83 5.89 7.90 12.04
N PHE A 84 5.71 9.19 12.33
CA PHE A 84 6.39 10.27 11.63
C PHE A 84 7.89 10.38 11.98
N SER A 85 8.35 9.68 13.02
CA SER A 85 9.75 9.75 13.47
C SER A 85 10.72 8.89 12.66
N THR A 86 10.23 7.96 11.83
CA THR A 86 11.08 7.16 10.94
C THR A 86 11.45 7.99 9.71
N PRO A 87 12.69 8.47 9.56
CA PRO A 87 13.10 9.07 8.30
C PRO A 87 13.12 7.98 7.22
N LEU A 88 12.64 8.34 6.04
CA LEU A 88 12.91 7.58 4.83
C LEU A 88 14.11 8.21 4.13
N ASP A 89 14.92 7.42 3.45
CA ASP A 89 15.89 8.00 2.54
C ASP A 89 15.18 8.70 1.37
N SER A 90 15.90 9.58 0.66
CA SER A 90 15.33 10.37 -0.43
C SER A 90 14.79 9.51 -1.58
N ILE A 91 15.37 8.33 -1.82
CA ILE A 91 14.92 7.43 -2.89
C ILE A 91 13.57 6.82 -2.51
N THR A 92 13.46 6.25 -1.31
CA THR A 92 12.20 5.68 -0.81
C THR A 92 11.10 6.74 -0.73
N THR A 93 11.44 7.96 -0.30
CA THR A 93 10.51 9.10 -0.28
C THR A 93 9.99 9.43 -1.67
N ASN A 94 10.87 9.49 -2.68
CA ASN A 94 10.47 9.76 -4.05
C ASN A 94 9.53 8.68 -4.60
N PHE A 95 9.82 7.40 -4.37
CA PHE A 95 8.94 6.31 -4.85
C PHE A 95 7.60 6.27 -4.11
N GLU A 96 7.54 6.55 -2.80
CA GLU A 96 6.26 6.73 -2.10
C GLU A 96 5.44 7.88 -2.67
N MET A 97 6.09 9.01 -2.99
CA MET A 97 5.44 10.14 -3.66
C MET A 97 4.99 9.78 -5.07
N SER A 98 5.75 8.99 -5.82
CA SER A 98 5.33 8.51 -7.15
C SER A 98 4.10 7.60 -7.05
N ARG A 99 4.03 6.73 -6.03
CA ARG A 99 2.85 5.89 -5.77
C ARG A 99 1.60 6.68 -5.41
N HIS A 100 1.72 7.91 -4.90
CA HIS A 100 0.56 8.78 -4.74
C HIS A 100 -0.08 9.20 -6.06
N TYR A 101 0.68 9.26 -7.16
CA TYR A 101 0.08 9.47 -8.48
C TYR A 101 -0.68 8.23 -8.92
N LEU A 102 -0.11 7.03 -8.72
CA LEU A 102 -0.82 5.77 -8.99
C LEU A 102 -2.11 5.64 -8.20
N TYR A 103 -2.09 6.00 -6.91
CA TYR A 103 -3.28 5.98 -6.06
C TYR A 103 -4.47 6.74 -6.68
N ARG A 104 -4.22 7.81 -7.43
CA ARG A 104 -5.27 8.61 -8.09
C ARG A 104 -5.86 7.96 -9.33
N LEU A 105 -5.18 6.95 -9.89
CA LEU A 105 -5.65 6.24 -11.08
C LEU A 105 -6.62 5.12 -10.72
N TYR A 106 -6.61 4.66 -9.47
CA TYR A 106 -7.40 3.53 -8.99
C TYR A 106 -8.72 3.98 -8.35
N ASP A 107 -9.65 3.04 -8.23
CA ASP A 107 -10.93 3.20 -7.54
C ASP A 107 -11.40 1.89 -6.91
N ALA A 108 -10.54 1.26 -6.09
CA ALA A 108 -10.83 -0.05 -5.50
C ALA A 108 -12.17 -0.13 -4.73
N ALA A 109 -12.58 0.97 -4.09
CA ALA A 109 -13.83 1.07 -3.34
C ALA A 109 -15.01 1.66 -4.14
N LEU A 110 -14.91 1.71 -5.47
CA LEU A 110 -15.99 2.10 -6.41
C LEU A 110 -16.66 3.44 -6.02
N GLY A 111 -15.86 4.47 -5.75
CA GLY A 111 -16.33 5.81 -5.42
C GLY A 111 -17.08 5.94 -4.10
N THR A 112 -17.06 4.90 -3.23
CA THR A 112 -17.70 5.01 -1.91
C THR A 112 -16.94 5.98 -1.01
N ASP A 113 -17.68 6.81 -0.27
CA ASP A 113 -17.09 7.65 0.76
C ASP A 113 -16.59 6.80 1.94
N SER A 114 -15.45 7.20 2.52
CA SER A 114 -14.99 6.63 3.78
C SER A 114 -15.99 6.89 4.91
N ASP A 115 -16.24 5.84 5.68
CA ASP A 115 -16.98 5.88 6.93
C ASP A 115 -16.07 5.68 8.16
N LEU A 116 -14.75 5.74 7.98
CA LEU A 116 -13.79 5.58 9.07
C LEU A 116 -13.93 6.74 10.08
N LYS A 117 -14.10 6.38 11.34
CA LYS A 117 -14.26 7.31 12.46
C LYS A 117 -13.40 6.88 13.63
N VAL A 118 -12.85 7.87 14.31
CA VAL A 118 -12.12 7.67 15.56
C VAL A 118 -13.15 7.37 16.65
N LEU A 119 -13.09 6.18 17.22
CA LEU A 119 -13.94 5.77 18.34
C LEU A 119 -13.26 6.08 19.68
N SER A 120 -11.93 5.96 19.73
CA SER A 120 -11.08 6.33 20.85
C SER A 120 -9.67 6.66 20.36
N GLN A 121 -8.80 7.15 21.25
CA GLN A 121 -7.38 7.39 20.94
C GLN A 121 -6.63 6.16 20.41
N SER A 122 -7.15 4.95 20.65
CA SER A 122 -6.54 3.69 20.21
C SER A 122 -7.33 2.96 19.13
N MET A 123 -8.54 3.41 18.78
CA MET A 123 -9.41 2.64 17.91
C MET A 123 -10.09 3.51 16.86
N LEU A 124 -9.97 3.06 15.61
CA LEU A 124 -10.67 3.60 14.48
C LEU A 124 -11.62 2.53 13.92
N VAL A 125 -12.86 2.90 13.61
CA VAL A 125 -13.89 1.99 13.14
C VAL A 125 -14.46 2.46 11.80
N GLY A 126 -14.73 1.53 10.91
CA GLY A 126 -15.46 1.77 9.66
C GLY A 126 -15.86 0.45 9.03
N THR A 127 -16.04 0.44 7.72
CA THR A 127 -16.43 -0.78 7.01
C THR A 127 -15.59 -1.07 5.78
N GLY A 128 -15.59 -2.35 5.40
CA GLY A 128 -14.88 -2.81 4.22
C GLY A 128 -15.27 -4.24 3.83
N ILE A 129 -14.69 -4.70 2.73
CA ILE A 129 -14.93 -6.02 2.16
C ILE A 129 -13.64 -6.83 2.30
N LEU A 130 -13.73 -7.99 2.95
CA LEU A 130 -12.64 -8.97 2.94
C LEU A 130 -12.54 -9.59 1.54
N VAL A 131 -11.40 -9.43 0.88
CA VAL A 131 -11.15 -10.03 -0.43
C VAL A 131 -10.63 -11.45 -0.26
N ASP A 132 -9.50 -11.59 0.44
CA ASP A 132 -8.82 -12.87 0.60
C ASP A 132 -7.72 -12.86 1.68
N GLU A 133 -7.16 -14.04 1.96
CA GLU A 133 -6.03 -14.23 2.87
C GLU A 133 -4.72 -14.48 2.09
N ILE A 134 -3.63 -13.84 2.53
CA ILE A 134 -2.29 -14.00 1.97
C ILE A 134 -1.69 -15.32 2.47
N ILE A 135 -1.23 -16.18 1.55
CA ILE A 135 -0.65 -17.50 1.91
C ILE A 135 0.86 -17.55 1.71
N GLN A 136 1.42 -16.68 0.86
CA GLN A 136 2.83 -16.67 0.54
C GLN A 136 3.30 -15.23 0.31
N VAL A 137 4.48 -14.90 0.84
CA VAL A 137 5.14 -13.60 0.67
C VAL A 137 6.58 -13.86 0.26
N SER A 138 7.09 -13.08 -0.68
CA SER A 138 8.44 -13.18 -1.23
C SER A 138 9.36 -12.06 -0.72
N MET A 139 10.60 -12.03 -1.21
CA MET A 139 11.57 -11.01 -0.84
C MET A 139 11.07 -9.60 -1.18
N THR A 140 11.40 -8.65 -0.30
CA THR A 140 11.18 -7.22 -0.56
C THR A 140 12.30 -6.68 -1.44
N LEU A 141 11.95 -5.89 -2.46
CA LEU A 141 12.95 -5.16 -3.24
C LEU A 141 13.38 -3.88 -2.51
N GLN A 142 14.53 -3.89 -1.84
CA GLN A 142 15.05 -2.74 -1.08
C GLN A 142 16.22 -2.01 -1.76
N THR A 143 16.48 -2.29 -3.03
CA THR A 143 17.61 -1.71 -3.77
C THR A 143 17.23 -1.35 -5.20
N ARG A 144 17.93 -0.37 -5.75
CA ARG A 144 17.87 0.01 -7.17
C ARG A 144 18.93 -0.68 -8.00
N ASP A 145 19.89 -1.35 -7.36
CA ASP A 145 20.98 -2.02 -8.06
C ASP A 145 20.42 -3.16 -8.89
N TRP A 146 20.79 -3.20 -10.17
CA TRP A 146 20.24 -4.16 -11.11
C TRP A 146 20.54 -5.62 -10.73
N GLN A 147 21.75 -5.90 -10.23
CA GLN A 147 22.16 -7.28 -9.90
C GLN A 147 21.28 -7.94 -8.83
N PRO A 148 20.85 -7.25 -7.76
CA PRO A 148 19.82 -7.78 -6.87
C PRO A 148 18.40 -7.85 -7.47
N VAL A 149 18.02 -6.92 -8.35
CA VAL A 149 16.65 -6.84 -8.88
C VAL A 149 16.26 -8.11 -9.63
N TRP A 150 17.10 -8.64 -10.53
CA TRP A 150 16.74 -9.87 -11.26
C TRP A 150 16.56 -11.09 -10.36
N LYS A 151 17.30 -11.19 -9.24
CA LYS A 151 17.13 -12.28 -8.27
C LYS A 151 15.78 -12.22 -7.57
N VAL A 152 15.34 -11.01 -7.25
CA VAL A 152 14.01 -10.78 -6.65
C VAL A 152 12.92 -11.16 -7.65
N PHE A 153 13.05 -10.76 -8.91
CA PHE A 153 12.11 -11.14 -9.97
C PHE A 153 12.04 -12.66 -10.20
N ASP A 154 13.19 -13.35 -10.24
CA ASP A 154 13.24 -14.81 -10.37
C ASP A 154 12.49 -15.49 -9.22
N GLN A 155 12.68 -15.02 -7.98
CA GLN A 155 11.91 -15.53 -6.84
C GLN A 155 10.42 -15.21 -6.93
N TRP A 156 10.03 -14.03 -7.38
CA TRP A 156 8.62 -13.65 -7.53
C TRP A 156 7.93 -14.52 -8.58
N GLN A 157 8.59 -14.78 -9.71
CA GLN A 157 8.11 -15.73 -10.73
C GLN A 157 8.01 -17.16 -10.18
N ASN A 158 8.98 -17.60 -9.37
CA ASN A 158 8.95 -18.90 -8.71
C ASN A 158 7.76 -19.05 -7.73
N VAL A 159 7.39 -18.00 -7.00
CA VAL A 159 6.19 -18.01 -6.16
C VAL A 159 4.95 -18.32 -6.99
N MET A 160 4.77 -17.62 -8.12
CA MET A 160 3.64 -17.89 -9.03
C MET A 160 3.66 -19.30 -9.62
N THR A 161 4.80 -19.85 -10.02
CA THR A 161 4.83 -21.18 -10.65
C THR A 161 4.71 -22.31 -9.64
N SER A 162 5.21 -22.13 -8.41
CA SER A 162 5.20 -23.16 -7.37
C SER A 162 3.81 -23.48 -6.80
N SER A 163 2.87 -22.53 -6.86
CA SER A 163 1.52 -22.70 -6.30
C SER A 163 0.52 -23.33 -7.26
N TRP A 164 0.87 -23.50 -8.55
CA TRP A 164 0.01 -24.06 -9.58
C TRP A 164 0.60 -25.42 -9.97
N SER A 165 0.07 -26.48 -9.36
CA SER A 165 0.50 -27.86 -9.59
C SER A 165 0.23 -28.28 -11.04
N ASP A 166 1.20 -28.03 -11.93
CA ASP A 166 1.58 -28.85 -13.11
C ASP A 166 2.47 -28.10 -14.12
N TYR A 167 2.75 -26.81 -13.92
CA TYR A 167 3.51 -26.01 -14.90
C TYR A 167 4.85 -25.51 -14.34
N ARG A 168 5.96 -26.04 -14.88
CA ARG A 168 7.31 -25.45 -14.66
C ARG A 168 7.53 -24.15 -15.45
N TYR A 169 6.55 -23.72 -16.26
CA TYR A 169 6.63 -22.54 -17.12
C TYR A 169 5.32 -21.75 -17.08
N MET A 170 5.40 -20.44 -16.90
CA MET A 170 4.25 -19.53 -16.97
C MET A 170 3.66 -19.53 -18.38
N SER A 171 2.33 -19.53 -18.50
CA SER A 171 1.69 -19.25 -19.79
C SER A 171 1.87 -17.78 -20.17
N ARG A 172 1.66 -17.42 -21.44
CA ARG A 172 1.70 -16.01 -21.88
C ARG A 172 0.66 -15.15 -21.14
N SER A 173 -0.49 -15.73 -20.77
CA SER A 173 -1.49 -15.06 -19.93
C SER A 173 -0.99 -14.81 -18.51
N ASP A 174 -0.23 -15.73 -17.93
CA ASP A 174 0.34 -15.56 -16.59
C ASP A 174 1.47 -14.52 -16.60
N GLU A 175 2.32 -14.54 -17.63
CA GLU A 175 3.37 -13.52 -17.81
C GLU A 175 2.74 -12.14 -17.94
N ARG A 176 1.66 -12.02 -18.72
CA ARG A 176 0.90 -10.77 -18.85
C ARG A 176 0.35 -10.31 -17.51
N ARG A 177 -0.29 -11.19 -16.73
CA ARG A 177 -0.80 -10.85 -15.37
C ARG A 177 0.31 -10.37 -14.45
N PHE A 178 1.46 -11.05 -14.46
CA PHE A 178 2.61 -10.64 -13.69
C PHE A 178 3.11 -9.24 -14.05
N TRP A 179 3.34 -8.98 -15.34
CA TRP A 179 3.85 -7.68 -15.78
C TRP A 179 2.85 -6.55 -15.57
N ARG A 180 1.54 -6.82 -15.69
CA ARG A 180 0.50 -5.87 -15.27
C ARG A 180 0.63 -5.57 -13.78
N ALA A 181 0.76 -6.59 -12.92
CA ALA A 181 0.95 -6.37 -11.49
C ALA A 181 2.24 -5.60 -11.15
N MET A 182 3.36 -5.89 -11.82
CA MET A 182 4.63 -5.17 -11.64
C MET A 182 4.54 -3.70 -12.00
N MET A 183 3.68 -3.36 -12.96
CA MET A 183 3.46 -2.00 -13.44
C MET A 183 2.32 -1.27 -12.71
N GLY A 184 1.68 -1.92 -11.72
CA GLY A 184 0.49 -1.36 -11.07
C GLY A 184 -0.68 -1.24 -12.04
N ASP A 185 -0.68 -2.06 -13.09
CA ASP A 185 -1.61 -2.03 -14.21
C ASP A 185 -1.75 -0.61 -14.80
N ALA A 186 -0.62 0.10 -14.86
CA ALA A 186 -0.51 1.44 -15.40
C ALA A 186 0.51 1.48 -16.56
N VAL A 187 0.49 2.58 -17.30
CA VAL A 187 1.39 2.85 -18.42
C VAL A 187 1.75 4.33 -18.44
N VAL A 188 2.99 4.64 -18.82
CA VAL A 188 3.40 6.02 -19.13
C VAL A 188 3.08 6.31 -20.60
N THR A 189 2.29 7.35 -20.87
CA THR A 189 1.94 7.77 -22.23
C THR A 189 3.01 8.67 -22.85
N ALA A 190 2.90 8.95 -24.15
CA ALA A 190 3.92 9.70 -24.91
C ALA A 190 4.14 11.13 -24.39
N ASP A 191 3.14 11.72 -23.73
CA ASP A 191 3.19 13.01 -23.04
C ASP A 191 3.81 12.93 -21.63
N GLY A 192 4.20 11.75 -21.17
CA GLY A 192 4.77 11.50 -19.85
C GLY A 192 3.74 11.29 -18.73
N ALA A 193 2.45 11.35 -19.04
CA ALA A 193 1.39 11.11 -18.06
C ALA A 193 1.30 9.62 -17.68
N TRP A 194 0.85 9.35 -16.45
CA TRP A 194 0.62 7.99 -15.97
C TRP A 194 -0.87 7.70 -16.08
N ASN A 195 -1.23 6.63 -16.77
CA ASN A 195 -2.61 6.24 -17.03
C ASN A 195 -2.85 4.78 -16.68
N ARG A 196 -4.12 4.40 -16.42
CA ARG A 196 -4.51 2.99 -16.32
C ARG A 196 -4.23 2.28 -17.64
N LEU A 197 -3.69 1.07 -17.56
CA LEU A 197 -3.47 0.22 -18.71
C LEU A 197 -4.83 -0.30 -19.19
N SER A 198 -5.16 -0.04 -20.44
CA SER A 198 -6.40 -0.46 -21.09
C SER A 198 -6.09 -1.02 -22.47
N GLU A 199 -7.02 -1.75 -23.09
CA GLU A 199 -6.83 -2.24 -24.46
C GLU A 199 -6.54 -1.11 -25.47
N ARG A 200 -7.06 0.10 -25.21
CA ARG A 200 -6.86 1.28 -26.07
C ARG A 200 -5.51 1.98 -25.84
N THR A 201 -4.90 1.78 -24.68
CA THR A 201 -3.59 2.34 -24.32
C THR A 201 -2.47 1.29 -24.38
N ASN A 202 -2.76 0.12 -24.94
CA ASN A 202 -1.85 -1.04 -24.99
C ASN A 202 -0.79 -0.97 -26.10
N ASP A 203 -0.71 0.12 -26.86
CA ASP A 203 0.26 0.25 -27.95
C ASP A 203 1.69 0.22 -27.40
N GLY A 204 2.34 -0.93 -27.53
CA GLY A 204 3.72 -1.16 -27.13
C GLY A 204 3.95 -1.66 -25.70
N PHE A 205 2.93 -1.84 -24.84
CA PHE A 205 3.13 -2.46 -23.52
C PHE A 205 3.59 -3.91 -23.66
N GLU A 206 2.96 -4.68 -24.55
CA GLU A 206 3.33 -6.07 -24.82
C GLU A 206 4.77 -6.20 -25.35
N ASP A 207 5.15 -5.33 -26.29
CA ASP A 207 6.50 -5.29 -26.84
C ASP A 207 7.52 -4.85 -25.78
N TRP A 208 7.15 -3.87 -24.96
CA TRP A 208 7.98 -3.37 -23.87
C TRP A 208 8.26 -4.48 -22.86
N TRP A 209 7.23 -5.12 -22.27
CA TRP A 209 7.48 -6.14 -21.26
C TRP A 209 8.17 -7.36 -21.86
N THR A 210 7.91 -7.70 -23.13
CA THR A 210 8.66 -8.76 -23.84
C THR A 210 10.17 -8.41 -23.91
N CYS A 211 10.51 -7.16 -24.18
CA CYS A 211 11.91 -6.69 -24.18
C CYS A 211 12.53 -6.72 -22.77
N ILE A 212 11.77 -6.27 -21.77
CA ILE A 212 12.20 -6.27 -20.37
C ILE A 212 12.43 -7.69 -19.88
N ASP A 213 11.46 -8.59 -20.07
CA ASP A 213 11.53 -10.00 -19.71
C ASP A 213 12.75 -10.71 -20.34
N LYS A 214 13.03 -10.46 -21.62
CA LYS A 214 14.26 -10.94 -22.27
C LYS A 214 15.52 -10.47 -21.56
N SER A 215 15.56 -9.20 -21.14
CA SER A 215 16.71 -8.62 -20.42
C SER A 215 16.88 -9.28 -19.04
N PHE A 216 15.78 -9.46 -18.31
CA PHE A 216 15.76 -10.16 -17.02
C PHE A 216 16.23 -11.62 -17.14
N LYS A 217 15.69 -12.38 -18.10
CA LYS A 217 16.08 -13.78 -18.37
C LYS A 217 17.56 -13.90 -18.79
N ALA A 218 18.06 -12.92 -19.56
CA ALA A 218 19.47 -12.85 -19.94
C ALA A 218 20.39 -12.26 -18.84
N LYS A 219 19.83 -11.80 -17.71
CA LYS A 219 20.56 -11.17 -16.58
C LYS A 219 21.38 -9.95 -17.01
N VAL A 220 20.90 -9.23 -18.02
CA VAL A 220 21.50 -7.99 -18.54
C VAL A 220 20.65 -6.80 -18.14
N GLU A 221 21.28 -5.65 -17.97
CA GLU A 221 20.57 -4.42 -17.62
C GLU A 221 19.55 -4.07 -18.72
N PRO A 222 18.28 -3.84 -18.38
CA PRO A 222 17.25 -3.56 -19.35
C PRO A 222 17.39 -2.13 -19.88
N PRO A 223 16.85 -1.84 -21.08
CA PRO A 223 16.89 -0.49 -21.63
C PRO A 223 16.16 0.51 -20.72
N ILE A 224 16.77 1.67 -20.51
CA ILE A 224 16.13 2.77 -19.79
C ILE A 224 15.00 3.32 -20.68
N THR A 225 13.78 3.22 -20.17
CA THR A 225 12.56 3.67 -20.85
C THR A 225 11.71 4.49 -19.87
N ALA A 226 10.75 5.27 -20.38
CA ALA A 226 9.83 6.03 -19.52
C ALA A 226 9.07 5.14 -18.53
N GLN A 227 8.77 3.91 -18.93
CA GLN A 227 8.12 2.89 -18.10
C GLN A 227 8.98 2.43 -16.91
N MET A 228 10.32 2.59 -16.95
CA MET A 228 11.18 2.15 -15.85
C MET A 228 10.91 2.91 -14.55
N HIS A 229 10.57 4.20 -14.63
CA HIS A 229 10.24 4.95 -13.42
C HIS A 229 8.93 4.47 -12.80
N LEU A 230 7.95 4.10 -13.63
CA LEU A 230 6.69 3.51 -13.20
C LEU A 230 6.92 2.14 -12.55
N LEU A 231 7.66 1.25 -13.23
CA LEU A 231 8.05 -0.06 -12.70
C LEU A 231 8.70 0.09 -11.31
N GLN A 232 9.78 0.87 -11.23
CA GLN A 232 10.53 1.08 -9.98
C GLN A 232 9.64 1.68 -8.87
N SER A 233 8.80 2.65 -9.21
CA SER A 233 7.87 3.26 -8.26
C SER A 233 6.87 2.26 -7.70
N ASN A 234 6.40 1.30 -8.49
CA ASN A 234 5.44 0.31 -8.01
C ASN A 234 6.10 -0.79 -7.17
N ILE A 235 7.28 -1.28 -7.55
CA ILE A 235 7.91 -2.45 -6.91
C ILE A 235 8.91 -2.12 -5.78
N TYR A 236 9.52 -0.93 -5.79
CA TYR A 236 10.55 -0.59 -4.80
C TYR A 236 9.96 -0.43 -3.41
N GLY A 237 10.55 -1.12 -2.43
CA GLY A 237 10.08 -1.18 -1.06
C GLY A 237 8.79 -1.98 -0.89
N ARG A 238 8.44 -2.84 -1.85
CA ARG A 238 7.28 -3.74 -1.77
C ARG A 238 7.72 -5.20 -1.75
N ALA A 239 6.87 -6.04 -1.17
CA ALA A 239 6.97 -7.49 -1.16
C ALA A 239 5.87 -8.08 -2.06
N PHE A 240 6.25 -8.99 -2.94
CA PHE A 240 5.29 -9.77 -3.73
C PHE A 240 4.59 -10.80 -2.86
N PHE A 241 3.28 -10.97 -3.05
CA PHE A 241 2.51 -11.96 -2.32
C PHE A 241 1.49 -12.67 -3.22
N LEU A 242 1.09 -13.86 -2.78
CA LEU A 242 0.01 -14.66 -3.36
C LEU A 242 -1.06 -14.92 -2.30
N THR A 243 -2.33 -14.81 -2.70
CA THR A 243 -3.49 -15.09 -1.85
C THR A 243 -4.01 -16.51 -2.03
N LYS A 244 -4.89 -16.96 -1.13
CA LYS A 244 -5.48 -18.30 -1.13
C LYS A 244 -6.28 -18.63 -2.40
N LYS A 245 -6.97 -17.65 -2.97
CA LYS A 245 -7.71 -17.73 -4.24
C LYS A 245 -6.82 -17.54 -5.47
N GLY A 246 -5.51 -17.36 -5.30
CA GLY A 246 -4.53 -17.25 -6.38
C GLY A 246 -4.33 -15.84 -6.93
N TYR A 247 -4.80 -14.80 -6.23
CA TYR A 247 -4.52 -13.42 -6.62
C TYR A 247 -3.08 -13.05 -6.29
N ILE A 248 -2.47 -12.22 -7.13
CA ILE A 248 -1.11 -11.71 -6.95
C ILE A 248 -1.14 -10.24 -6.57
N GLY A 249 -0.23 -9.84 -5.70
CA GLY A 249 -0.17 -8.46 -5.23
C GLY A 249 1.20 -8.02 -4.74
N LEU A 250 1.27 -6.73 -4.42
CA LEU A 250 2.46 -6.06 -3.89
C LEU A 250 2.08 -5.32 -2.59
N GLY A 251 2.60 -5.80 -1.47
CA GLY A 251 2.36 -5.26 -0.13
C GLY A 251 3.58 -4.53 0.42
N LEU A 252 3.46 -3.92 1.59
CA LEU A 252 4.61 -3.37 2.31
C LEU A 252 5.55 -4.47 2.82
N PRO A 253 6.81 -4.16 3.19
CA PRO A 253 7.77 -5.16 3.64
C PRO A 253 7.35 -5.90 4.92
N SER A 254 6.40 -5.33 5.67
CA SER A 254 5.82 -5.89 6.89
C SER A 254 4.67 -6.87 6.66
N THR A 255 4.24 -7.07 5.41
CA THR A 255 3.23 -8.07 5.01
C THR A 255 3.74 -9.48 5.26
N LEU A 256 2.89 -10.34 5.82
CA LEU A 256 3.20 -11.73 6.18
C LEU A 256 2.10 -12.70 5.72
N PRO A 257 2.41 -13.99 5.53
CA PRO A 257 1.38 -15.02 5.42
C PRO A 257 0.40 -15.00 6.61
N GLY A 258 -0.88 -15.17 6.33
CA GLY A 258 -1.99 -15.05 7.29
C GLY A 258 -2.57 -13.63 7.41
N ASP A 259 -1.93 -12.63 6.82
CA ASP A 259 -2.52 -11.29 6.68
C ASP A 259 -3.70 -11.33 5.69
N LEU A 260 -4.63 -10.39 5.84
CA LEU A 260 -5.85 -10.31 5.07
C LEU A 260 -5.82 -9.10 4.13
N VAL A 261 -6.31 -9.27 2.91
CA VAL A 261 -6.51 -8.16 1.98
C VAL A 261 -7.96 -7.69 2.07
N TRP A 262 -8.13 -6.40 2.35
CA TRP A 262 -9.41 -5.73 2.51
C TRP A 262 -9.53 -4.57 1.53
N VAL A 263 -10.72 -4.32 1.02
CA VAL A 263 -11.05 -3.03 0.41
C VAL A 263 -11.90 -2.24 1.39
N LEU A 264 -11.34 -1.16 1.93
CA LEU A 264 -12.02 -0.28 2.87
C LEU A 264 -12.79 0.80 2.10
N ARG A 265 -13.95 1.23 2.62
CA ARG A 265 -14.70 2.35 2.03
C ARG A 265 -13.86 3.64 2.00
N GLY A 266 -13.95 4.39 0.90
CA GLY A 266 -13.09 5.56 0.63
C GLY A 266 -11.68 5.23 0.16
N GLY A 267 -11.33 3.93 0.10
CA GLY A 267 -10.03 3.46 -0.35
C GLY A 267 -9.94 3.32 -1.86
N LYS A 268 -9.01 4.03 -2.50
CA LYS A 268 -8.70 3.79 -3.93
C LYS A 268 -7.81 2.57 -4.15
N THR A 269 -7.27 1.99 -3.09
CA THR A 269 -6.46 0.76 -3.14
C THR A 269 -6.92 -0.21 -2.06
N PRO A 270 -6.68 -1.52 -2.23
CA PRO A 270 -6.78 -2.48 -1.13
C PRO A 270 -5.76 -2.19 -0.01
N PHE A 271 -6.04 -2.73 1.17
CA PHE A 271 -5.24 -2.62 2.38
C PHE A 271 -4.96 -4.00 2.96
N VAL A 272 -3.75 -4.20 3.45
CA VAL A 272 -3.35 -5.37 4.21
C VAL A 272 -3.64 -5.14 5.69
N LEU A 273 -4.49 -5.97 6.26
CA LEU A 273 -4.87 -5.96 7.67
C LEU A 273 -4.43 -7.26 8.35
N ARG A 274 -3.88 -7.16 9.56
CA ARG A 274 -3.51 -8.32 10.37
C ARG A 274 -4.46 -8.46 11.54
N ARG A 275 -5.00 -9.65 11.78
CA ARG A 275 -5.84 -9.94 12.96
C ARG A 275 -5.08 -9.56 14.23
N ALA A 276 -5.65 -8.70 15.07
CA ALA A 276 -5.18 -8.48 16.43
C ALA A 276 -5.68 -9.66 17.28
N MET A 277 -4.78 -10.40 17.93
CA MET A 277 -5.18 -11.52 18.77
C MET A 277 -6.03 -11.01 19.94
N GLN A 278 -7.34 -11.27 19.90
CA GLN A 278 -8.21 -11.18 21.06
C GLN A 278 -8.57 -12.59 21.50
N ARG A 279 -8.06 -12.99 22.68
CA ARG A 279 -8.55 -14.15 23.41
C ARG A 279 -9.60 -13.64 24.41
N VAL A 280 -10.87 -13.90 24.15
CA VAL A 280 -11.92 -13.72 25.15
C VAL A 280 -12.19 -15.09 25.77
N GLY A 281 -11.92 -15.24 27.07
CA GLY A 281 -12.18 -16.51 27.78
C GLY A 281 -11.34 -17.71 27.33
N GLY A 282 -10.19 -17.50 26.67
CA GLY A 282 -9.30 -18.57 26.23
C GLY A 282 -9.71 -19.30 24.94
N GLN A 283 -10.76 -18.82 24.25
CA GLN A 283 -11.13 -19.28 22.92
C GLN A 283 -10.78 -18.23 21.86
N ASP A 284 -10.33 -18.68 20.69
CA ASP A 284 -10.11 -17.81 19.54
C ASP A 284 -11.46 -17.34 18.99
N ILE A 285 -11.62 -16.02 18.81
CA ILE A 285 -12.78 -15.43 18.15
C ILE A 285 -12.79 -15.88 16.69
N ARG A 286 -13.83 -16.61 16.29
CA ARG A 286 -13.98 -17.13 14.91
C ARG A 286 -14.76 -16.20 13.99
N ASP A 287 -15.54 -15.27 14.55
CA ASP A 287 -16.33 -14.32 13.77
C ASP A 287 -15.51 -13.07 13.45
N ILE A 288 -15.30 -12.81 12.16
CA ILE A 288 -14.50 -11.69 11.67
C ILE A 288 -15.09 -10.33 12.04
N THR A 289 -16.41 -10.25 12.22
CA THR A 289 -17.12 -9.01 12.59
C THR A 289 -16.81 -8.55 14.01
N GLN A 290 -16.23 -9.42 14.84
CA GLN A 290 -15.80 -9.12 16.21
C GLN A 290 -14.29 -8.97 16.33
N LEU A 291 -13.54 -9.10 15.23
CA LEU A 291 -12.08 -8.99 15.26
C LEU A 291 -11.64 -7.53 15.16
N SER A 292 -10.62 -7.21 15.94
CA SER A 292 -9.80 -6.01 15.74
C SER A 292 -8.62 -6.34 14.84
N PHE A 293 -8.08 -5.35 14.16
CA PHE A 293 -7.02 -5.50 13.17
C PHE A 293 -5.92 -4.46 13.37
N TYR A 294 -4.68 -4.87 13.10
CA TYR A 294 -3.58 -3.95 12.86
C TYR A 294 -3.54 -3.58 11.37
N LEU A 295 -3.54 -2.28 11.06
CA LEU A 295 -3.26 -1.78 9.71
C LEU A 295 -1.79 -2.02 9.37
N ILE A 296 -1.51 -2.88 8.39
CA ILE A 296 -0.15 -3.13 7.91
C ILE A 296 0.24 -2.10 6.84
N GLY A 297 -0.69 -1.79 5.94
CA GLY A 297 -0.56 -0.72 4.94
C GLY A 297 -1.37 -0.99 3.68
N ASP A 298 -1.28 -0.10 2.70
CA ASP A 298 -1.89 -0.28 1.39
C ASP A 298 -1.18 -1.36 0.57
N CYS A 299 -1.87 -1.96 -0.40
CA CYS A 299 -1.27 -2.84 -1.39
C CYS A 299 -1.87 -2.63 -2.78
N TYR A 300 -1.12 -3.10 -3.78
CA TYR A 300 -1.68 -3.41 -5.09
C TYR A 300 -2.17 -4.87 -5.07
N LEU A 301 -3.39 -5.12 -5.56
CA LEU A 301 -3.89 -6.47 -5.79
C LEU A 301 -4.43 -6.53 -7.22
N GLN A 302 -3.91 -7.45 -8.01
CA GLN A 302 -4.36 -7.63 -9.39
C GLN A 302 -5.86 -7.92 -9.43
N ASP A 303 -6.59 -7.22 -10.31
CA ASP A 303 -8.04 -7.35 -10.53
C ASP A 303 -8.94 -6.86 -9.37
N PHE A 304 -8.40 -6.03 -8.46
CA PHE A 304 -9.15 -5.40 -7.36
C PHE A 304 -8.80 -3.91 -7.17
N MET A 305 -8.43 -3.22 -8.24
CA MET A 305 -8.01 -1.82 -8.21
C MET A 305 -9.09 -0.87 -8.77
N ASP A 306 -10.19 -1.38 -9.35
CA ASP A 306 -11.19 -0.60 -10.10
C ASP A 306 -12.63 -0.94 -9.65
N GLY A 307 -12.83 -1.33 -8.39
CA GLY A 307 -14.15 -1.48 -7.77
C GLY A 307 -14.70 -2.91 -7.74
N GLU A 308 -13.93 -3.89 -8.18
CA GLU A 308 -14.35 -5.29 -8.38
C GLU A 308 -14.90 -5.92 -7.09
N ALA A 309 -14.35 -5.58 -5.93
CA ALA A 309 -14.85 -6.07 -4.64
C ALA A 309 -16.30 -5.63 -4.35
N PHE A 310 -16.70 -4.44 -4.81
CA PHE A 310 -18.02 -3.86 -4.58
C PHE A 310 -19.07 -4.23 -5.65
N MET A 311 -18.63 -4.80 -6.79
CA MET A 311 -19.50 -5.20 -7.89
C MET A 311 -19.97 -6.67 -7.81
N GLY A 312 -19.48 -7.43 -6.83
CA GLY A 312 -19.80 -8.86 -6.69
C GLY A 312 -21.23 -9.12 -6.21
N GLU A 313 -21.84 -10.21 -6.69
CA GLU A 313 -23.18 -10.63 -6.26
C GLU A 313 -23.23 -11.02 -4.76
N ASP A 314 -22.12 -11.52 -4.22
CA ASP A 314 -21.95 -11.91 -2.82
C ASP A 314 -21.20 -10.85 -1.98
N THR A 315 -21.22 -9.58 -2.38
CA THR A 315 -20.53 -8.51 -1.65
C THR A 315 -21.07 -8.39 -0.23
N ARG A 316 -20.21 -8.70 0.74
CA ARG A 316 -20.47 -8.55 2.16
C ARG A 316 -19.60 -7.45 2.75
N LEU A 317 -20.27 -6.40 3.24
CA LEU A 317 -19.64 -5.30 3.94
C LEU A 317 -19.60 -5.63 5.44
N ASP A 318 -18.41 -5.73 6.00
CA ASP A 318 -18.20 -6.05 7.42
C ASP A 318 -17.58 -4.85 8.17
N ALA A 319 -17.81 -4.79 9.47
CA ALA A 319 -17.19 -3.82 10.35
C ALA A 319 -15.68 -4.10 10.48
N VAL A 320 -14.87 -3.05 10.45
CA VAL A 320 -13.42 -3.10 10.60
C VAL A 320 -13.03 -2.21 11.77
N HIS A 321 -12.40 -2.81 12.78
CA HIS A 321 -11.88 -2.12 13.96
C HIS A 321 -10.36 -2.11 13.89
N LEU A 322 -9.75 -0.96 13.59
CA LEU A 322 -8.30 -0.77 13.56
C LEU A 322 -7.79 -0.36 14.93
N VAL A 323 -6.77 -1.06 15.44
CA VAL A 323 -6.18 -0.88 16.79
C VAL A 323 -4.70 -0.60 16.80
#